data_AF-A0A1M6B8M7-F1
#
_entry.id   AF-A0A1M6B8M7-F1
#
_cell.length_a   1.000
_cell.length_b   1.000
_cell.length_c   1.000
_cell.angle_alpha   90.00
_cell.angle_beta   90.00
_cell.angle_gamma   90.00
#
_symmetry.space_group_name_H-M   'P 1'
#
loop_
_entity.id
_entity.type
_entity.pdbx_description
1 polymer ?
#
loop_
_entity_poly.entity_id
_entity_poly.type
_entity_poly.pdbx_seq_one_letter_code
_entity_poly.pdbx_strand_id
1 'polypeptide(L)'
;MPKLFELYNIVSTEFQKLKNCKILWAIPTIFVIPNFLVFLIYAINPKYPIVVWNDYLLTPVMLINLLVGIGFFALLTGFIFSREYQEHMINNLFTYPISRSNFFVGKLIVMFLIISVTLSSSFVLSLLSGAILKHEPLTTVVVIKYLKAYILMVIMHFALVPIVAQLSISKRNIIPPIILGICAMVLNLIILNTPFNTIFPWTIPVIFSPHEGGRSFINYPLGTFTLLVTFVIGIAMSLKSLKRDVH
;
A
#
# COMPACT_ATOMS: atom_id res chain seq x y z
N MET A 1 24.26 -10.84 16.42
CA MET A 1 23.84 -9.62 17.14
C MET A 1 24.20 -8.29 16.43
N PRO A 2 25.38 -8.08 15.79
CA PRO A 2 25.71 -6.76 15.21
C PRO A 2 24.80 -6.35 14.03
N LYS A 3 24.42 -7.29 13.14
CA LYS A 3 23.56 -7.01 11.97
C LYS A 3 22.14 -6.54 12.30
N LEU A 4 21.56 -7.02 13.42
CA LEU A 4 20.22 -6.62 13.86
C LEU A 4 20.22 -5.19 14.41
N PHE A 5 21.28 -4.84 15.15
CA PHE A 5 21.50 -3.49 15.66
C PHE A 5 21.76 -2.49 14.53
N GLU A 6 22.53 -2.88 13.52
CA GLU A 6 22.71 -2.10 12.30
C GLU A 6 21.38 -1.85 11.57
N LEU A 7 20.56 -2.88 11.40
CA LEU A 7 19.25 -2.76 10.74
C LEU A 7 18.32 -1.81 11.52
N TYR A 8 18.29 -1.93 12.85
CA TYR A 8 17.52 -1.03 13.71
C TYR A 8 17.96 0.43 13.55
N ASN A 9 19.28 0.68 13.54
CA ASN A 9 19.82 2.02 13.34
C ASN A 9 19.43 2.57 11.96
N ILE A 10 19.52 1.77 10.90
CA ILE A 10 19.08 2.17 9.55
C ILE A 10 17.61 2.56 9.57
N VAL A 11 16.73 1.71 10.11
CA VAL A 11 15.29 1.98 10.17
C VAL A 11 15.02 3.26 10.98
N SER A 12 15.66 3.43 12.13
CA SER A 12 15.52 4.63 12.95
C SER A 12 15.98 5.90 12.23
N THR A 13 17.09 5.83 11.48
CA THR A 13 17.57 6.98 10.69
C THR A 13 16.61 7.33 9.56
N GLU A 14 16.05 6.34 8.87
CA GLU A 14 15.03 6.56 7.84
C GLU A 14 13.76 7.19 8.43
N PHE A 15 13.30 6.73 9.60
CA PHE A 15 12.19 7.36 10.29
C PHE A 15 12.47 8.82 10.65
N GLN A 16 13.69 9.13 11.11
CA GLN A 16 14.06 10.50 11.45
C GLN A 16 14.12 11.40 10.20
N LYS A 17 14.62 10.87 9.06
CA LYS A 17 14.60 11.56 7.75
C LYS A 17 13.18 11.83 7.28
N LEU A 18 12.26 10.90 7.53
CA LEU A 18 10.87 11.02 7.11
C LEU A 18 10.06 11.93 8.03
N LYS A 19 10.33 11.92 9.34
CA LYS A 19 9.59 12.72 10.35
C LYS A 19 9.50 14.21 9.99
N ASN A 20 10.54 14.76 9.37
CA ASN A 20 10.59 16.17 8.99
C ASN A 20 10.07 16.44 7.56
N CYS A 21 9.65 15.41 6.82
CA CYS A 21 9.11 15.58 5.48
C CYS A 21 7.61 15.91 5.50
N LYS A 22 7.26 16.98 4.79
CA LYS A 22 5.87 17.40 4.55
C LYS A 22 5.03 16.29 3.89
N ILE A 23 5.65 15.36 3.16
CA ILE A 23 4.92 14.25 2.52
C ILE A 23 4.29 13.28 3.53
N LEU A 24 4.83 13.15 4.74
CA LEU A 24 4.20 12.35 5.79
C LEU A 24 2.86 12.94 6.25
N TRP A 25 2.66 14.25 6.13
CA TRP A 25 1.36 14.88 6.43
C TRP A 25 0.31 14.58 5.36
N ALA A 26 0.72 14.26 4.14
CA ALA A 26 -0.20 13.84 3.08
C ALA A 26 -0.78 12.44 3.36
N ILE A 27 -0.05 11.61 4.11
CA ILE A 27 -0.43 10.23 4.44
C ILE A 27 -1.79 10.13 5.16
N PRO A 28 -2.01 10.75 6.33
CA PRO A 28 -3.32 10.68 6.98
C PRO A 28 -4.40 11.34 6.13
N THR A 29 -4.09 12.48 5.50
CA THR A 29 -5.04 13.25 4.69
C THR A 29 -5.63 12.43 3.54
N ILE A 30 -4.80 11.68 2.81
CA ILE A 30 -5.24 10.91 1.64
C ILE A 30 -6.12 9.71 2.02
N PHE A 31 -5.88 9.08 3.18
CA PHE A 31 -6.71 7.99 3.67
C PHE A 31 -7.96 8.47 4.42
N VAL A 32 -7.98 9.72 4.90
CA VAL A 32 -9.22 10.33 5.43
C VAL A 32 -10.25 10.50 4.32
N ILE A 33 -9.84 10.86 3.10
CA ILE A 33 -10.74 11.12 1.97
C ILE A 33 -11.73 9.97 1.68
N PRO A 34 -11.31 8.71 1.45
CA PRO A 34 -12.26 7.63 1.14
C PRO A 34 -13.22 7.35 2.30
N ASN A 35 -12.76 7.43 3.55
CA ASN A 35 -13.62 7.24 4.72
C ASN A 35 -14.62 8.39 4.88
N PHE A 36 -14.16 9.62 4.68
CA PHE A 36 -15.00 10.81 4.73
C PHE A 36 -16.04 10.83 3.61
N LEU A 37 -15.66 10.40 2.40
CA LEU A 37 -16.56 10.27 1.27
C LEU A 37 -17.68 9.26 1.58
N VAL A 38 -17.34 8.10 2.17
CA VAL A 38 -18.35 7.11 2.58
C VAL A 38 -19.24 7.66 3.69
N PHE A 39 -18.68 8.37 4.67
CA PHE A 39 -19.47 9.07 5.68
C PHE A 39 -20.48 10.05 5.06
N LEU A 40 -20.05 10.89 4.10
CA LEU A 40 -20.95 11.81 3.40
C LEU A 40 -22.04 11.09 2.62
N ILE A 41 -21.73 9.96 1.97
CA ILE A 41 -22.72 9.17 1.24
C ILE A 41 -23.85 8.75 2.16
N TYR A 42 -23.54 8.25 3.36
CA TYR A 42 -24.54 7.78 4.32
C TYR A 42 -25.21 8.94 5.08
N ALA A 43 -24.52 10.06 5.29
CA ALA A 43 -25.09 11.23 5.97
C ALA A 43 -26.08 12.01 5.10
N ILE A 44 -25.83 12.11 3.80
CA ILE A 44 -26.59 13.00 2.89
C ILE A 44 -27.65 12.24 2.10
N ASN A 45 -27.37 11.01 1.66
CA ASN A 45 -28.31 10.32 0.77
C ASN A 45 -29.46 9.68 1.53
N PRO A 46 -30.72 10.04 1.24
CA PRO A 46 -31.89 9.44 1.90
C PRO A 46 -32.05 7.95 1.58
N LYS A 47 -31.33 7.43 0.58
CA LYS A 47 -31.27 6.01 0.23
C LYS A 47 -30.64 5.15 1.33
N TYR A 48 -29.81 5.73 2.20
CA TYR A 48 -29.14 5.03 3.30
C TYR A 48 -29.66 5.53 4.65
N PRO A 49 -30.88 5.12 5.06
CA PRO A 49 -31.51 5.63 6.29
C PRO A 49 -30.80 5.14 7.56
N ILE A 50 -30.13 3.98 7.49
CA ILE A 50 -29.39 3.34 8.59
C ILE A 50 -28.07 2.78 8.02
N VAL A 51 -27.01 2.86 8.82
CA VAL A 51 -25.73 2.20 8.55
C VAL A 51 -25.85 0.70 8.79
N VAL A 52 -25.76 -0.06 7.70
CA VAL A 52 -25.51 -1.51 7.71
C VAL A 52 -23.99 -1.70 7.69
N TRP A 53 -23.42 -2.26 8.76
CA TRP A 53 -21.96 -2.27 8.98
C TRP A 53 -21.20 -3.01 7.89
N ASN A 54 -21.81 -4.07 7.33
CA ASN A 54 -21.17 -4.84 6.28
C ASN A 54 -20.99 -3.98 5.01
N ASP A 55 -22.04 -3.31 4.54
CA ASP A 55 -21.98 -2.47 3.33
C ASP A 55 -21.13 -1.21 3.57
N TYR A 56 -21.25 -0.65 4.78
CA TYR A 56 -20.53 0.54 5.18
C TYR A 56 -19.02 0.32 5.20
N LEU A 57 -18.54 -0.79 5.77
CA LEU A 57 -17.10 -1.09 5.84
C LEU A 57 -16.53 -1.64 4.53
N LEU A 58 -17.37 -2.26 3.69
CA LEU A 58 -16.98 -2.73 2.36
C LEU A 58 -16.59 -1.58 1.43
N THR A 59 -17.32 -0.47 1.48
CA THR A 59 -17.15 0.65 0.54
C THR A 59 -15.77 1.33 0.67
N PRO A 60 -15.27 1.71 1.87
CA PRO A 60 -13.92 2.23 2.06
C PRO A 60 -12.85 1.24 1.62
N VAL A 61 -13.01 -0.05 1.96
CA VAL A 61 -12.08 -1.11 1.56
C VAL A 61 -11.95 -1.18 0.04
N MET A 62 -13.08 -1.13 -0.67
CA MET A 62 -13.09 -1.13 -2.13
C MET A 62 -12.43 0.12 -2.71
N LEU A 63 -12.77 1.31 -2.21
CA LEU A 63 -12.18 2.58 -2.69
C LEU A 63 -10.67 2.64 -2.46
N ILE A 64 -10.19 2.14 -1.31
CA ILE A 64 -8.76 2.09 -0.99
C ILE A 64 -8.05 1.13 -1.94
N ASN A 65 -8.54 -0.10 -2.10
CA ASN A 65 -7.88 -1.11 -2.93
C ASN A 65 -7.92 -0.76 -4.42
N LEU A 66 -8.99 -0.11 -4.88
CA LEU A 66 -9.21 0.20 -6.29
C LEU A 66 -8.42 1.42 -6.74
N LEU A 67 -8.38 2.46 -5.91
CA LEU A 67 -7.87 3.79 -6.29
C LEU A 67 -6.70 4.21 -5.41
N VAL A 68 -6.98 4.49 -4.13
CA VAL A 68 -6.07 5.26 -3.26
C VAL A 68 -4.80 4.49 -2.95
N GLY A 69 -4.89 3.22 -2.59
CA GLY A 69 -3.78 2.40 -2.14
C GLY A 69 -2.72 2.21 -3.22
N ILE A 70 -3.12 1.91 -4.46
CA ILE A 70 -2.19 1.63 -5.56
C ILE A 70 -1.37 2.86 -5.91
N GLY A 71 -2.04 3.97 -6.23
CA GLY A 71 -1.36 5.19 -6.65
C GLY A 71 -0.52 5.79 -5.53
N PHE A 72 -1.06 5.82 -4.31
CA PHE A 72 -0.39 6.48 -3.19
C PHE A 72 0.82 5.69 -2.68
N PHE A 73 0.70 4.37 -2.51
CA PHE A 73 1.86 3.58 -2.09
C PHE A 73 2.94 3.52 -3.17
N ALA A 74 2.56 3.59 -4.46
CA ALA A 74 3.54 3.72 -5.54
C ALA A 74 4.31 5.05 -5.48
N LEU A 75 3.61 6.16 -5.21
CA LEU A 75 4.21 7.48 -5.02
C LEU A 75 5.15 7.51 -3.80
N LEU A 76 4.69 7.00 -2.65
CA LEU A 76 5.51 6.93 -1.43
C LEU A 76 6.76 6.06 -1.63
N THR A 77 6.60 4.90 -2.27
CA THR A 77 7.72 4.02 -2.62
C THR A 77 8.69 4.77 -3.54
N GLY A 78 8.18 5.42 -4.58
CA GLY A 78 8.98 6.26 -5.46
C GLY A 78 9.79 7.28 -4.67
N PHE A 79 9.12 8.07 -3.84
CA PHE A 79 9.73 9.13 -3.02
C PHE A 79 10.83 8.60 -2.10
N ILE A 80 10.56 7.57 -1.29
CA ILE A 80 11.53 7.02 -0.32
C ILE A 80 12.76 6.43 -1.03
N PHE A 81 12.54 5.75 -2.16
CA PHE A 81 13.63 5.11 -2.89
C PHE A 81 14.40 6.10 -3.79
N SER A 82 13.77 7.14 -4.33
CA SER A 82 14.41 8.11 -5.23
C SER A 82 15.08 9.27 -4.51
N ARG A 83 14.67 9.58 -3.26
CA ARG A 83 15.12 10.78 -2.53
C ARG A 83 16.64 10.92 -2.49
N GLU A 84 17.35 9.84 -2.22
CA GLU A 84 18.82 9.87 -2.11
C GLU A 84 19.51 10.01 -3.47
N TYR A 85 18.87 9.52 -4.54
CA TYR A 85 19.34 9.73 -5.91
C TYR A 85 19.17 11.18 -6.35
N GLN A 86 18.11 11.85 -5.90
CA GLN A 86 17.81 13.24 -6.24
C GLN A 86 18.61 14.25 -5.41
N GLU A 87 18.94 13.93 -4.16
CA GLU A 87 19.74 14.81 -3.28
C GLU A 87 21.27 14.68 -3.53
N HIS A 88 21.71 13.96 -4.59
CA HIS A 88 23.12 13.68 -4.94
C HIS A 88 24.00 13.09 -3.81
N MET A 89 23.42 12.71 -2.67
CA MET A 89 24.13 12.18 -1.51
C MET A 89 24.46 10.69 -1.60
N ILE A 90 24.11 10.03 -2.71
CA ILE A 90 24.38 8.61 -2.90
C ILE A 90 25.87 8.26 -2.84
N ASN A 91 26.74 9.13 -3.36
CA ASN A 91 28.18 8.92 -3.28
C ASN A 91 28.70 8.97 -1.82
N ASN A 92 28.06 9.77 -0.96
CA ASN A 92 28.37 9.81 0.47
C ASN A 92 27.74 8.65 1.25
N LEU A 93 26.66 8.05 0.72
CA LEU A 93 26.08 6.83 1.27
C LEU A 93 26.96 5.60 0.95
N PHE A 94 27.65 5.61 -0.19
CA PHE A 94 28.52 4.52 -0.65
C PHE A 94 29.88 4.44 0.06
N THR A 95 30.25 5.46 0.84
CA THR A 95 31.45 5.42 1.71
C THR A 95 31.17 4.83 3.08
N TYR A 96 29.89 4.61 3.45
CA TYR A 96 29.53 3.96 4.70
C TYR A 96 29.74 2.44 4.62
N PRO A 97 30.27 1.78 5.67
CA PRO A 97 30.52 0.33 5.70
C PRO A 97 29.24 -0.51 5.87
N ILE A 98 28.09 -0.02 5.43
CA ILE A 98 26.80 -0.69 5.54
C ILE A 98 26.49 -1.42 4.23
N SER A 99 26.05 -2.67 4.31
CA SER A 99 25.72 -3.45 3.12
C SER A 99 24.48 -2.88 2.41
N ARG A 100 24.55 -2.78 1.07
CA ARG A 100 23.48 -2.25 0.22
C ARG A 100 22.15 -3.02 0.37
N SER A 101 22.25 -4.31 0.68
CA SER A 101 21.08 -5.16 0.97
C SER A 101 20.40 -4.78 2.28
N ASN A 102 21.16 -4.48 3.34
CA ASN A 102 20.59 -4.06 4.63
C ASN A 102 19.88 -2.71 4.49
N PHE A 103 20.41 -1.84 3.64
CA PHE A 103 19.79 -0.57 3.32
C PHE A 103 18.43 -0.72 2.61
N PHE A 104 18.39 -1.57 1.57
CA PHE A 104 17.15 -1.90 0.85
C PHE A 104 16.10 -2.52 1.78
N VAL A 105 16.50 -3.48 2.62
CA VAL A 105 15.62 -4.13 3.60
C VAL A 105 15.10 -3.12 4.64
N GLY A 106 15.95 -2.20 5.11
CA GLY A 106 15.54 -1.12 6.01
C GLY A 106 14.42 -0.26 5.43
N LYS A 107 14.53 0.15 4.15
CA LYS A 107 13.48 0.91 3.46
C LYS A 107 12.19 0.10 3.27
N LEU A 108 12.30 -1.20 2.98
CA LEU A 108 11.13 -2.07 2.90
C LEU A 108 10.41 -2.17 4.26
N ILE A 109 11.13 -2.28 5.38
CA ILE A 109 10.54 -2.29 6.72
C ILE A 109 9.80 -0.98 7.01
N VAL A 110 10.40 0.16 6.66
CA VAL A 110 9.77 1.48 6.81
C VAL A 110 8.47 1.55 5.98
N MET A 111 8.50 1.10 4.73
CA MET A 111 7.30 1.02 3.88
C MET A 111 6.22 0.12 4.48
N PHE A 112 6.60 -1.04 5.02
CA PHE A 112 5.67 -1.96 5.68
C PHE A 112 4.98 -1.29 6.88
N LEU A 113 5.74 -0.57 7.71
CA LEU A 113 5.21 0.15 8.86
C LEU A 113 4.28 1.29 8.43
N ILE A 114 4.64 2.05 7.39
CA ILE A 114 3.78 3.11 6.85
C ILE A 114 2.45 2.53 6.36
N ILE A 115 2.49 1.47 5.54
CA ILE A 115 1.28 0.79 5.02
C ILE A 115 0.42 0.25 6.18
N SER A 116 1.05 -0.34 7.20
CA SER A 116 0.35 -0.89 8.36
C SER A 116 -0.36 0.20 9.15
N VAL A 117 0.31 1.32 9.42
CA VAL A 117 -0.26 2.45 10.18
C VAL A 117 -1.39 3.12 9.39
N THR A 118 -1.24 3.31 8.08
CA THR A 118 -2.28 3.96 7.26
C THR A 118 -3.55 3.14 7.12
N LEU A 119 -3.42 1.84 6.89
CA LEU A 119 -4.57 0.96 6.77
C LEU A 119 -5.24 0.76 8.13
N SER A 120 -4.47 0.64 9.21
CA SER A 120 -5.02 0.56 10.57
C SER A 120 -5.75 1.84 10.97
N SER A 121 -5.19 3.01 10.66
CA SER A 121 -5.86 4.29 10.95
C SER A 121 -7.14 4.45 10.12
N SER A 122 -7.14 4.02 8.86
CA SER A 122 -8.36 3.99 8.04
C SER A 122 -9.44 3.08 8.64
N PHE A 123 -9.08 1.92 9.19
CA PHE A 123 -10.05 1.02 9.81
C PHE A 123 -10.67 1.62 11.08
N VAL A 124 -9.85 2.25 11.92
CA VAL A 124 -10.35 2.96 13.10
C VAL A 124 -11.26 4.12 12.70
N LEU A 125 -10.86 4.88 11.68
CA LEU A 125 -11.63 6.03 11.21
C LEU A 125 -13.00 5.61 10.64
N SER A 126 -13.06 4.52 9.87
CA SER A 126 -14.35 4.01 9.35
C SER A 126 -15.27 3.52 10.46
N LEU A 127 -14.76 2.85 11.48
CA LEU A 127 -15.56 2.46 12.64
C LEU A 127 -16.11 3.68 13.39
N LEU A 128 -15.28 4.68 13.64
CA LEU A 128 -15.69 5.92 14.31
C LEU A 128 -16.73 6.69 13.50
N SER A 129 -16.54 6.81 12.18
CA SER A 129 -17.48 7.53 11.32
C SER A 129 -18.82 6.82 11.19
N GLY A 130 -18.83 5.49 11.16
CA GLY A 130 -20.06 4.70 11.18
C GLY A 130 -20.83 4.82 12.49
N ALA A 131 -20.12 4.93 13.62
CA ALA A 131 -20.72 5.04 14.96
C ALA A 131 -21.41 6.40 15.22
N ILE A 132 -21.04 7.45 14.47
CA ILE A 132 -21.67 8.78 14.58
C ILE A 132 -23.08 8.79 13.95
N LEU A 133 -23.31 7.92 12.96
CA LEU A 133 -24.57 7.85 12.21
C LEU A 133 -25.56 6.89 12.88
N LYS A 134 -26.84 6.95 12.48
CA LYS A 134 -27.82 5.93 12.91
C LYS A 134 -27.38 4.57 12.39
N HIS A 135 -27.05 3.65 13.28
CA HIS A 135 -26.44 2.37 12.93
C HIS A 135 -27.19 1.19 13.54
N GLU A 136 -27.10 0.03 12.89
CA GLU A 136 -27.49 -1.25 13.47
C GLU A 136 -26.51 -1.65 14.60
N PRO A 137 -26.85 -2.60 15.50
CA PRO A 137 -25.93 -3.08 16.52
C PRO A 137 -24.66 -3.67 15.88
N LEU A 138 -23.50 -3.14 16.27
CA LEU A 138 -22.21 -3.62 15.77
C LEU A 138 -21.94 -5.03 16.27
N THR A 139 -21.93 -5.99 15.35
CA THR A 139 -21.67 -7.40 15.66
C THR A 139 -20.17 -7.68 15.63
N THR A 140 -19.64 -8.38 16.66
CA THR A 140 -18.22 -8.75 16.76
C THR A 140 -17.71 -9.53 15.55
N VAL A 141 -18.58 -10.34 14.93
CA VAL A 141 -18.29 -11.09 13.71
C VAL A 141 -17.88 -10.16 12.56
N VAL A 142 -18.57 -9.02 12.40
CA VAL A 142 -18.30 -8.04 11.34
C VAL A 142 -16.94 -7.37 11.60
N VAL A 143 -16.66 -6.99 12.86
CA VAL A 143 -15.37 -6.41 13.24
C VAL A 143 -14.21 -7.36 12.91
N ILE A 144 -14.33 -8.63 13.28
CA ILE A 144 -13.29 -9.64 13.00
C ILE A 144 -13.13 -9.87 11.49
N LYS A 145 -14.23 -9.90 10.72
CA LYS A 145 -14.22 -10.04 9.26
C LYS A 145 -13.40 -8.91 8.61
N TYR A 146 -13.68 -7.66 8.98
CA TYR A 146 -12.98 -6.51 8.42
C TYR A 146 -11.56 -6.36 8.95
N LEU A 147 -11.29 -6.70 10.21
CA LEU A 147 -9.92 -6.75 10.74
C LEU A 147 -9.04 -7.69 9.92
N LYS A 148 -9.52 -8.90 9.61
CA LYS A 148 -8.82 -9.85 8.74
C LYS A 148 -8.60 -9.29 7.33
N ALA A 149 -9.60 -8.61 6.78
CA ALA A 149 -9.49 -7.97 5.47
C ALA A 149 -8.40 -6.89 5.43
N TYR A 150 -8.35 -6.01 6.43
CA TYR A 150 -7.33 -4.96 6.52
C TYR A 150 -5.92 -5.54 6.72
N ILE A 151 -5.76 -6.59 7.52
CA ILE A 151 -4.47 -7.30 7.66
C ILE A 151 -4.03 -7.87 6.30
N LEU A 152 -4.95 -8.51 5.57
CA LEU A 152 -4.64 -9.05 4.25
C LEU A 152 -4.28 -7.92 3.26
N MET A 153 -4.98 -6.79 3.30
CA MET A 153 -4.66 -5.61 2.48
C MET A 153 -3.25 -5.10 2.73
N VAL A 154 -2.80 -5.05 3.99
CA VAL A 154 -1.42 -4.65 4.33
C VAL A 154 -0.40 -5.56 3.64
N ILE A 155 -0.59 -6.89 3.76
CA ILE A 155 0.31 -7.88 3.15
C ILE A 155 0.32 -7.73 1.62
N MET A 156 -0.85 -7.59 1.00
CA MET A 156 -0.97 -7.51 -0.45
C MET A 156 -0.36 -6.22 -1.02
N HIS A 157 -0.60 -5.06 -0.40
CA HIS A 157 0.01 -3.80 -0.85
C HIS A 157 1.52 -3.79 -0.61
N PHE A 158 1.98 -4.36 0.51
CA PHE A 158 3.41 -4.51 0.77
C PHE A 158 4.09 -5.39 -0.28
N ALA A 159 3.45 -6.46 -0.74
CA ALA A 159 4.01 -7.33 -1.76
C ALA A 159 4.23 -6.63 -3.13
N LEU A 160 3.50 -5.55 -3.39
CA LEU A 160 3.65 -4.72 -4.60
C LEU A 160 4.77 -3.67 -4.46
N VAL A 161 5.25 -3.38 -3.25
CA VAL A 161 6.29 -2.36 -3.02
C VAL A 161 7.61 -2.69 -3.74
N PRO A 162 8.18 -3.92 -3.70
CA PRO A 162 9.48 -4.18 -4.30
C PRO A 162 9.54 -3.98 -5.81
N ILE A 163 8.46 -4.29 -6.54
CA ILE A 163 8.42 -4.07 -7.99
C ILE A 163 8.38 -2.58 -8.34
N VAL A 164 7.70 -1.77 -7.52
CA VAL A 164 7.71 -0.30 -7.68
C VAL A 164 9.06 0.29 -7.28
N ALA A 165 9.64 -0.19 -6.18
CA ALA A 165 10.96 0.22 -5.70
C ALA A 165 12.04 -0.01 -6.77
N GLN A 166 11.97 -1.14 -7.48
CA GLN A 166 12.89 -1.46 -8.56
C GLN A 166 12.91 -0.39 -9.66
N LEU A 167 11.74 0.14 -10.05
CA LEU A 167 11.66 1.20 -11.05
C LEU A 167 12.30 2.50 -10.56
N SER A 168 12.11 2.83 -9.29
CA SER A 168 12.72 3.99 -8.65
C SER A 168 14.25 3.90 -8.66
N ILE A 169 14.79 2.74 -8.27
CA ILE A 169 16.23 2.46 -8.21
C ILE A 169 16.84 2.48 -9.62
N SER A 170 16.24 1.76 -10.57
CA SER A 170 16.80 1.62 -11.91
C SER A 170 16.81 2.93 -12.71
N LYS A 171 15.82 3.79 -12.49
CA LYS A 171 15.71 5.07 -13.21
C LYS A 171 16.21 6.27 -12.40
N ARG A 172 16.58 6.06 -11.13
CA ARG A 172 17.13 7.08 -10.22
C ARG A 172 16.24 8.32 -10.11
N ASN A 173 14.93 8.14 -10.27
CA ASN A 173 13.97 9.23 -10.36
C ASN A 173 12.62 8.80 -9.78
N ILE A 174 11.88 9.76 -9.22
CA ILE A 174 10.54 9.56 -8.64
C ILE A 174 9.45 9.35 -9.71
N ILE A 175 9.67 9.91 -10.91
CA ILE A 175 8.64 9.97 -11.97
C ILE A 175 8.18 8.57 -12.43
N PRO A 176 9.06 7.57 -12.70
CA PRO A 176 8.62 6.27 -13.22
C PRO A 176 7.74 5.46 -12.26
N PRO A 177 8.04 5.37 -10.94
CA PRO A 177 7.11 4.83 -9.95
C PRO A 177 5.72 5.49 -9.96
N ILE A 178 5.67 6.82 -10.09
CA ILE A 178 4.41 7.58 -10.12
C ILE A 178 3.60 7.22 -11.36
N ILE A 179 4.23 7.23 -12.55
CA ILE A 179 3.57 6.87 -13.80
C ILE A 179 3.00 5.45 -13.71
N LEU A 180 3.80 4.50 -13.21
CA LEU A 180 3.34 3.13 -13.04
C LEU A 180 2.15 3.06 -12.05
N GLY A 181 2.19 3.78 -10.93
CA GLY A 181 1.08 3.83 -9.98
C GLY A 181 -0.21 4.35 -10.61
N ILE A 182 -0.15 5.44 -11.38
CA ILE A 182 -1.30 6.03 -12.06
C ILE A 182 -1.83 5.08 -13.15
N CYS A 183 -0.95 4.53 -14.00
CA CYS A 183 -1.35 3.56 -15.02
C CYS A 183 -1.99 2.33 -14.37
N ALA A 184 -1.41 1.80 -13.29
CA ALA A 184 -1.95 0.64 -12.59
C ALA A 184 -3.33 0.93 -11.99
N MET A 185 -3.53 2.12 -11.42
CA MET A 185 -4.81 2.57 -10.91
C MET A 185 -5.89 2.61 -12.00
N VAL A 186 -5.58 3.19 -13.17
CA VAL A 186 -6.54 3.26 -14.29
C VAL A 186 -6.84 1.88 -14.86
N LEU A 187 -5.80 1.05 -15.06
CA LEU A 187 -5.96 -0.31 -15.56
C LEU A 187 -6.77 -1.19 -14.61
N ASN A 188 -6.66 -0.96 -13.30
CA ASN A 188 -7.44 -1.70 -12.30
C ASN A 188 -8.96 -1.55 -12.52
N LEU A 189 -9.43 -0.35 -12.90
CA LEU A 189 -10.85 -0.10 -13.18
C LEU A 189 -11.39 -0.92 -14.37
N ILE A 190 -10.54 -1.19 -15.36
CA ILE A 190 -10.91 -1.90 -16.58
C ILE A 190 -10.77 -3.40 -16.37
N ILE A 191 -9.62 -3.84 -15.86
CA ILE A 191 -9.22 -5.25 -15.79
C ILE A 191 -10.03 -6.00 -14.73
N LEU A 192 -10.50 -5.35 -13.66
CA LEU A 192 -11.19 -6.01 -12.54
C LEU A 192 -12.33 -6.95 -12.96
N ASN A 193 -13.10 -6.55 -13.98
CA ASN A 193 -14.28 -7.28 -14.47
C ASN A 193 -13.97 -8.23 -15.66
N THR A 194 -12.69 -8.47 -15.94
CA THR A 194 -12.24 -9.33 -17.04
C THR A 194 -11.68 -10.65 -16.50
N PRO A 195 -11.60 -11.72 -17.31
CA PRO A 195 -10.96 -12.98 -16.90
C PRO A 195 -9.46 -12.84 -16.60
N PHE A 196 -8.82 -11.73 -17.01
CA PHE A 196 -7.40 -11.46 -16.78
C PHE A 196 -7.12 -10.83 -15.41
N ASN A 197 -8.14 -10.64 -14.58
CA ASN A 197 -8.04 -9.94 -13.31
C ASN A 197 -7.08 -10.61 -12.30
N THR A 198 -6.87 -11.93 -12.35
CA THR A 198 -5.94 -12.61 -11.44
C THR A 198 -4.47 -12.54 -11.87
N ILE A 199 -4.20 -12.18 -13.14
CA ILE A 199 -2.84 -12.09 -13.69
C ILE A 199 -2.22 -10.73 -13.38
N PHE A 200 -3.04 -9.68 -13.40
CA PHE A 200 -2.58 -8.34 -13.07
C PHE A 200 -2.41 -8.20 -11.55
N PRO A 201 -1.22 -7.83 -11.03
CA PRO A 201 -0.97 -7.94 -9.60
C PRO A 201 -1.66 -6.84 -8.78
N TRP A 202 -1.93 -5.69 -9.40
CA TRP A 202 -2.61 -4.57 -8.74
C TRP A 202 -4.14 -4.75 -8.61
N THR A 203 -4.76 -5.68 -9.34
CA THR A 203 -6.17 -6.05 -9.14
C THR A 203 -6.37 -7.00 -7.95
N ILE A 204 -5.32 -7.72 -7.52
CA ILE A 204 -5.42 -8.75 -6.46
C ILE A 204 -5.92 -8.20 -5.12
N PRO A 205 -5.43 -7.03 -4.61
CA PRO A 205 -5.97 -6.45 -3.38
C PRO A 205 -7.48 -6.20 -3.44
N VAL A 206 -8.00 -5.86 -4.63
CA VAL A 206 -9.43 -5.70 -4.88
C VAL A 206 -10.11 -7.06 -4.95
N ILE A 207 -9.52 -8.06 -5.63
CA ILE A 207 -10.07 -9.41 -5.81
C ILE A 207 -10.20 -10.18 -4.50
N PHE A 208 -9.31 -9.95 -3.54
CA PHE A 208 -9.28 -10.70 -2.28
C PHE A 208 -9.95 -9.97 -1.11
N SER A 209 -10.41 -8.73 -1.29
CA SER A 209 -11.18 -8.02 -0.26
C SER A 209 -12.54 -8.70 -0.01
N PRO A 210 -13.37 -8.23 0.92
CA PRO A 210 -14.78 -8.65 0.97
C PRO A 210 -15.55 -8.06 -0.22
N HIS A 211 -16.47 -8.84 -0.83
CA HIS A 211 -17.37 -8.39 -1.91
C HIS A 211 -18.79 -8.88 -1.64
N GLU A 212 -19.75 -8.06 -2.01
CA GLU A 212 -21.18 -8.39 -2.03
C GLU A 212 -21.53 -8.83 -3.47
N GLY A 213 -22.05 -10.04 -3.64
CA GLY A 213 -22.29 -10.64 -4.95
C GLY A 213 -21.02 -11.27 -5.55
N GLY A 214 -21.01 -12.59 -5.68
CA GLY A 214 -19.84 -13.35 -6.15
C GLY A 214 -19.29 -12.77 -7.45
N ARG A 215 -18.02 -12.39 -7.47
CA ARG A 215 -17.38 -11.95 -8.71
C ARG A 215 -17.29 -13.14 -9.67
N SER A 216 -17.53 -12.87 -10.94
CA SER A 216 -17.54 -13.88 -12.01
C SER A 216 -16.19 -14.58 -12.20
N PHE A 217 -15.08 -13.89 -11.95
CA PHE A 217 -13.73 -14.39 -12.19
C PHE A 217 -12.88 -14.32 -10.91
N ILE A 218 -13.04 -15.30 -10.00
CA ILE A 218 -12.22 -15.41 -8.79
C ILE A 218 -11.39 -16.69 -8.87
N ASN A 219 -10.07 -16.54 -8.91
CA ASN A 219 -9.14 -17.65 -8.78
C ASN A 219 -8.08 -17.32 -7.73
N TYR A 220 -8.33 -17.75 -6.48
CA TYR A 220 -7.45 -17.48 -5.34
C TYR A 220 -6.04 -18.10 -5.50
N PRO A 221 -5.87 -19.35 -5.97
CA PRO A 221 -4.54 -19.91 -6.22
C PRO A 221 -3.73 -19.11 -7.25
N LEU A 222 -4.34 -18.71 -8.38
CA LEU A 222 -3.63 -17.94 -9.40
C LEU A 222 -3.24 -16.54 -8.91
N GLY A 223 -4.14 -15.85 -8.20
CA GLY A 223 -3.85 -14.53 -7.63
C GLY A 223 -2.75 -14.57 -6.57
N THR A 224 -2.77 -15.55 -5.67
CA THR A 224 -1.68 -15.68 -4.69
C THR A 224 -0.33 -15.95 -5.37
N PHE A 225 -0.32 -16.80 -6.39
CA PHE A 225 0.89 -17.08 -7.18
C PHE A 225 1.44 -15.85 -7.89
N THR A 226 0.59 -15.06 -8.56
CA THR A 226 1.02 -13.85 -9.30
C THR A 226 1.58 -12.79 -8.35
N LEU A 227 0.98 -12.61 -7.17
CA LEU A 227 1.48 -11.72 -6.12
C LEU A 227 2.84 -12.18 -5.57
N LEU A 228 3.02 -13.49 -5.35
CA LEU A 228 4.29 -14.05 -4.88
C LEU A 228 5.40 -13.89 -5.93
N VAL A 229 5.09 -14.17 -7.20
CA VAL A 229 6.03 -14.02 -8.32
C VAL A 229 6.45 -12.55 -8.47
N THR A 230 5.51 -11.61 -8.41
CA THR A 230 5.81 -10.18 -8.54
C THR A 230 6.64 -9.65 -7.38
N PHE A 231 6.39 -10.12 -6.16
CA PHE A 231 7.23 -9.81 -5.00
C PHE A 231 8.66 -10.32 -5.16
N VAL A 232 8.84 -11.61 -5.52
CA VAL A 232 10.16 -12.24 -5.67
C VAL A 232 10.94 -11.61 -6.82
N ILE A 233 10.30 -11.36 -7.96
CA ILE A 233 10.92 -10.67 -9.10
C ILE A 233 11.32 -9.25 -8.70
N GLY A 234 10.44 -8.51 -8.01
CA GLY A 234 10.73 -7.14 -7.55
C GLY A 234 11.96 -7.07 -6.64
N ILE A 235 12.09 -8.01 -5.69
CA ILE A 235 13.28 -8.11 -4.82
C ILE A 235 14.53 -8.48 -5.63
N ALA A 236 14.47 -9.53 -6.45
CA ALA A 236 15.61 -10.01 -7.22
C ALA A 236 16.15 -8.94 -8.17
N MET A 237 15.26 -8.22 -8.87
CA MET A 237 15.63 -7.13 -9.76
C MET A 237 16.20 -5.94 -9.00
N SER A 238 15.61 -5.57 -7.84
CA SER A 238 16.11 -4.51 -6.95
C SER A 238 17.53 -4.78 -6.48
N LEU A 239 17.80 -5.98 -5.99
CA LEU A 239 19.13 -6.38 -5.55
C LEU A 239 20.14 -6.42 -6.70
N LYS A 240 19.72 -6.82 -7.91
CA LYS A 240 20.58 -6.79 -9.10
C LYS A 240 20.91 -5.36 -9.53
N SER A 241 19.95 -4.44 -9.49
CA SER A 241 20.16 -3.03 -9.84
C SER A 241 21.14 -2.36 -8.88
N LEU A 242 21.01 -2.61 -7.57
CA LEU A 242 21.92 -2.11 -6.54
C LEU A 242 23.37 -2.60 -6.68
N LYS A 243 23.58 -3.79 -7.27
CA LYS A 243 24.91 -4.32 -7.59
C LYS A 243 25.53 -3.70 -8.85
N ARG A 244 24.72 -3.19 -9.77
CA ARG A 244 25.18 -2.65 -11.06
C ARG A 244 25.70 -1.20 -10.94
N ASP A 245 25.30 -0.47 -9.90
CA ASP A 245 25.84 0.85 -9.52
C ASP A 245 27.30 0.80 -9.00
N VAL A 246 28.11 -0.16 -9.46
CA VAL A 246 29.52 -0.38 -9.07
C VAL A 246 30.49 0.07 -10.18
N HIS A 247 29.99 0.43 -11.36
CA HIS A 247 30.77 0.88 -12.50
C HIS A 247 30.38 2.28 -12.93
#